data_AF-A0A699K488-F1
#
_entry.id   AF-A0A699K488-F1
#
_cell.length_a   1.000
_cell.length_b   1.000
_cell.length_c   1.000
_cell.angle_alpha   90.00
_cell.angle_beta   90.00
_cell.angle_gamma   90.00
#
_symmetry.space_group_name_H-M   'P 1'
#
loop_
_entity.id
_entity.type
_entity.pdbx_description
1 polymer ?
#
loop_
_entity_poly.entity_id
_entity_poly.type
_entity_poly.pdbx_seq_one_letter_code
_entity_poly.pdbx_strand_id
1 'polypeptide(L)'
;ETRFCDVWIMKEGVAKSFTKMLSIKAPDTWVYYKVLEIRKNGEVIIENIDDIYSSELEVYEPVSGRISGSGINGLSRTFSVNSYMETLLLLDE
;
A
#
# COMPACT_ATOMS: atom_id res chain seq x y z
N GLU A 1 -9.67 4.90 19.80
CA GLU A 1 -9.01 6.04 19.13
C GLU A 1 -8.86 5.70 17.67
N THR A 2 -9.17 6.62 16.75
CA THR A 2 -9.00 6.36 15.31
C THR A 2 -7.52 6.31 14.97
N ARG A 3 -7.08 5.22 14.32
CA ARG A 3 -5.70 5.04 13.87
C ARG A 3 -5.55 5.44 12.41
N PHE A 4 -4.43 6.06 12.07
CA PHE A 4 -4.10 6.46 10.70
C PHE A 4 -2.74 5.91 10.28
N CYS A 5 -2.64 5.48 9.03
CA CYS A 5 -1.37 5.24 8.35
C CYS A 5 -1.10 6.39 7.40
N ASP A 6 -0.04 7.15 7.65
CA ASP A 6 0.36 8.24 6.77
C ASP A 6 1.38 7.74 5.75
N VAL A 7 1.07 7.94 4.47
CA VAL A 7 1.97 7.65 3.36
C VAL A 7 2.66 8.94 2.94
N TRP A 8 3.99 8.90 2.89
CA TRP A 8 4.85 10.04 2.56
C TRP A 8 5.60 9.76 1.27
N ILE A 9 5.72 10.77 0.41
CA ILE A 9 6.48 10.70 -0.84
C ILE A 9 7.61 11.72 -0.82
N MET A 10 8.77 11.32 -1.35
CA MET A 10 9.91 12.22 -1.52
C MET A 10 9.70 13.09 -2.76
N LYS A 11 9.81 14.41 -2.59
CA LYS A 11 9.72 15.37 -3.70
C LYS A 11 11.07 15.44 -4.42
N GLU A 12 11.05 15.30 -5.76
CA GLU A 12 12.18 15.59 -6.66
C GLU A 12 13.51 14.89 -6.30
N GLY A 13 13.47 13.74 -5.64
CA GLY A 13 14.67 12.97 -5.26
C GLY A 13 15.55 13.65 -4.20
N VAL A 14 15.09 14.75 -3.60
CA VAL A 14 15.81 15.42 -2.52
C VAL A 14 15.47 14.73 -1.20
N ALA A 15 16.43 14.01 -0.63
CA ALA A 15 16.27 13.20 0.59
C ALA A 15 15.76 13.96 1.83
N LYS A 16 15.70 15.29 1.78
CA LYS A 16 15.24 16.16 2.87
C LYS A 16 13.82 16.70 2.69
N SER A 17 13.15 16.41 1.58
CA SER A 17 11.78 16.90 1.32
C SER A 17 10.82 15.74 1.12
N PHE A 18 10.13 15.37 2.19
CA PHE A 18 8.97 14.50 2.12
C PHE A 18 7.70 15.34 2.20
N THR A 19 6.72 15.02 1.36
CA THR A 19 5.37 15.54 1.51
C THR A 19 4.44 14.40 1.86
N LYS A 20 3.48 14.67 2.74
CA LYS A 20 2.41 13.73 3.04
C LYS A 20 1.56 13.58 1.78
N MET A 21 1.40 12.36 1.32
CA MET A 21 0.64 12.03 0.12
C MET A 21 -0.81 11.71 0.47
N LEU A 22 -1.03 10.84 1.45
CA LEU A 22 -2.36 10.48 1.94
C LEU A 22 -2.33 9.95 3.38
N SER A 23 -3.51 9.94 4.00
CA SER A 23 -3.77 9.25 5.27
C SER A 23 -4.80 8.15 5.04
N ILE A 24 -4.46 6.94 5.44
CA ILE A 24 -5.37 5.79 5.43
C ILE A 24 -5.99 5.70 6.81
N LYS A 25 -7.32 5.80 6.89
CA LYS A 25 -8.03 5.57 8.14
C LYS A 25 -8.11 4.08 8.40
N ALA A 26 -7.34 3.58 9.35
CA ALA A 26 -7.34 2.17 9.72
C ALA A 26 -8.56 1.87 10.60
N PRO A 27 -9.41 0.89 10.23
CA PRO A 27 -10.46 0.36 11.10
C PRO A 27 -9.89 -0.12 12.45
N ASP A 28 -10.71 -0.06 13.49
CA ASP A 28 -10.31 -0.57 14.81
C ASP A 28 -10.07 -2.09 14.80
N THR A 29 -10.65 -2.81 13.82
CA THR A 29 -10.48 -4.24 13.62
C THR A 29 -9.10 -4.63 13.07
N TRP A 30 -8.40 -3.74 12.37
CA TRP A 30 -7.08 -4.04 11.83
C TRP A 30 -6.05 -4.16 12.95
N VAL A 31 -5.50 -5.36 13.16
CA VAL A 31 -4.45 -5.57 14.16
C VAL A 31 -3.09 -5.22 13.56
N TYR A 32 -2.81 -5.74 12.36
CA TYR A 32 -1.61 -5.42 11.59
C TYR A 32 -2.01 -5.20 10.13
N TYR A 33 -1.28 -4.33 9.44
CA TYR A 33 -1.49 -4.11 8.02
C TYR A 33 -0.22 -3.60 7.35
N LYS A 34 -0.14 -3.76 6.02
CA LYS A 34 0.98 -3.31 5.21
C LYS A 34 0.45 -2.68 3.93
N VAL A 35 0.87 -1.45 3.65
CA VAL A 35 0.62 -0.81 2.34
C VAL A 35 1.56 -1.42 1.30
N LEU A 36 1.00 -1.96 0.22
CA LEU A 36 1.74 -2.66 -0.83
C LEU A 36 1.96 -1.80 -2.08
N GLU A 37 0.92 -1.09 -2.53
CA GLU A 37 0.97 -0.33 -3.79
C GLU A 37 -0.03 0.82 -3.77
N ILE A 38 0.27 1.89 -4.50
CA ILE A 38 -0.71 2.92 -4.88
C ILE A 38 -0.93 2.79 -6.39
N ARG A 39 -2.17 2.47 -6.77
CA ARG A 39 -2.58 2.34 -8.17
C ARG A 39 -2.62 3.70 -8.85
N LYS A 40 -2.57 3.69 -10.20
CA LYS A 40 -2.64 4.92 -11.02
C LYS A 40 -3.91 5.76 -10.81
N ASN A 41 -5.01 5.13 -10.41
CA ASN A 41 -6.27 5.81 -10.07
C ASN A 41 -6.28 6.37 -8.63
N GLY A 42 -5.20 6.20 -7.86
CA GLY A 42 -5.06 6.65 -6.48
C GLY A 42 -5.52 5.64 -5.43
N GLU A 43 -6.13 4.51 -5.80
CA GLU A 43 -6.47 3.45 -4.85
C GLU A 43 -5.23 2.85 -4.22
N VAL A 44 -5.34 2.43 -2.96
CA VAL A 44 -4.23 1.84 -2.22
C VAL A 44 -4.50 0.36 -1.99
N ILE A 45 -3.51 -0.48 -2.30
CA ILE A 45 -3.54 -1.90 -2.00
C ILE A 45 -2.90 -2.14 -0.64
N ILE A 46 -3.65 -2.80 0.23
CA ILE A 46 -3.28 -3.04 1.61
C ILE A 46 -3.39 -4.54 1.85
N GLU A 47 -2.36 -5.11 2.47
CA GLU A 47 -2.50 -6.40 3.12
C GLU A 47 -3.03 -6.15 4.53
N ASN A 48 -4.28 -6.54 4.78
CA ASN A 48 -4.84 -6.60 6.11
C ASN A 48 -4.48 -7.97 6.71
N ILE A 49 -3.84 -7.96 7.87
CA ILE A 49 -3.36 -9.14 8.56
C ILE A 49 -4.26 -9.36 9.77
N ASP A 50 -5.22 -10.27 9.61
CA ASP A 50 -6.18 -10.64 10.64
C ASP A 50 -5.49 -11.41 11.78
N ASP A 51 -4.61 -12.38 11.44
CA ASP A 51 -3.82 -13.14 12.41
C ASP A 51 -2.44 -13.60 11.88
N ILE A 52 -1.77 -14.50 12.59
CA ILE A 52 -0.44 -15.01 12.21
C ILE A 52 -0.51 -15.87 10.94
N TYR A 53 -1.68 -16.42 10.59
CA TYR A 53 -1.84 -17.41 9.54
C TYR A 53 -2.63 -16.91 8.34
N SER A 54 -3.30 -15.78 8.44
CA SER A 54 -4.19 -15.27 7.40
C SER A 54 -4.01 -13.78 7.15
N SER A 55 -4.06 -13.42 5.88
CA SER A 55 -4.20 -12.05 5.42
C SER A 55 -5.09 -11.97 4.18
N GLU A 56 -5.78 -10.84 4.03
CA GLU A 56 -6.54 -10.50 2.82
C GLU A 56 -5.94 -9.24 2.18
N LEU A 57 -5.93 -9.22 0.84
CA LEU A 57 -5.71 -7.97 0.12
C LEU A 57 -7.00 -7.14 0.10
N GLU A 58 -6.89 -5.92 0.59
CA GLU A 58 -7.96 -4.94 0.59
C GLU A 58 -7.58 -3.74 -0.28
N VAL A 59 -8.59 -3.08 -0.82
CA VAL A 59 -8.47 -1.85 -1.59
C VAL A 59 -9.03 -0.71 -0.77
N TYR A 60 -8.21 0.33 -0.55
CA TYR A 60 -8.63 1.57 0.08
C TYR A 60 -8.84 2.66 -0.99
N GLU A 61 -10.03 3.23 -1.03
CA GLU A 61 -10.37 4.38 -1.86
C GLU A 61 -10.18 5.68 -1.06
N PRO A 62 -9.17 6.53 -1.37
CA PRO A 62 -8.82 7.66 -0.51
C PRO A 62 -9.89 8.76 -0.44
N VAL A 63 -10.71 8.92 -1.48
CA VAL A 63 -11.71 9.98 -1.55
C VAL A 63 -12.88 9.70 -0.62
N SER A 64 -13.38 8.46 -0.64
CA SER A 64 -14.50 8.04 0.21
C SER A 64 -14.06 7.51 1.57
N GLY A 65 -12.78 7.14 1.70
CA GLY A 65 -12.23 6.44 2.86
C GLY A 65 -12.75 4.99 2.99
N ARG A 66 -13.36 4.44 1.94
CA ARG A 66 -13.91 3.09 1.95
C ARG A 66 -12.82 2.06 1.75
N ILE A 67 -13.01 0.93 2.41
CA ILE A 67 -12.18 -0.26 2.28
C ILE A 67 -13.07 -1.37 1.73
N SER A 68 -12.57 -2.10 0.74
CA SER A 68 -13.23 -3.27 0.16
C SER A 68 -12.26 -4.42 0.04
N GLY A 69 -12.66 -5.60 0.51
CA GLY A 69 -11.93 -6.84 0.27
C GLY A 69 -11.81 -7.13 -1.21
N SER A 70 -10.63 -7.55 -1.66
CA SER A 70 -10.42 -7.97 -3.04
C SER A 70 -10.79 -9.43 -3.28
N GLY A 71 -11.05 -10.20 -2.21
CA GLY A 71 -11.27 -11.65 -2.26
C GLY A 71 -9.99 -12.47 -2.39
N ILE A 72 -8.82 -11.82 -2.47
CA ILE A 72 -7.51 -12.48 -2.53
C ILE A 72 -7.01 -12.71 -1.10
N ASN A 73 -7.04 -13.98 -0.68
CA ASN A 73 -6.60 -14.43 0.63
C ASN A 73 -5.24 -15.12 0.54
N GLY A 74 -4.44 -15.02 1.59
CA GLY A 74 -3.10 -15.58 1.66
C GLY A 74 -2.64 -15.82 3.08
N LEU A 75 -1.39 -16.29 3.21
CA LEU A 75 -0.73 -16.36 4.50
C LEU A 75 -0.23 -14.97 4.90
N SER A 76 -0.26 -14.69 6.19
CA SER A 76 0.24 -13.44 6.78
C SER A 76 1.63 -13.08 6.25
N ARG A 77 1.78 -11.83 5.75
CA ARG A 77 3.03 -11.22 5.28
C ARG A 77 3.62 -11.86 4.02
N THR A 78 2.85 -12.64 3.27
CA THR A 78 3.33 -13.28 2.03
C THR A 78 3.08 -12.45 0.79
N PHE A 79 2.20 -11.45 0.84
CA PHE A 79 1.97 -10.58 -0.29
C PHE A 79 3.17 -9.64 -0.53
N SER A 80 3.63 -9.64 -1.77
CA SER A 80 4.68 -8.75 -2.25
C SER A 80 4.26 -8.13 -3.57
N VAL A 81 4.44 -6.81 -3.66
CA VAL A 81 4.29 -6.06 -4.90
C VAL A 81 5.62 -5.40 -5.15
N ASN A 82 6.19 -5.65 -6.33
CA ASN A 82 7.44 -5.05 -6.76
C ASN A 82 7.13 -4.09 -7.91
N SER A 83 7.75 -2.92 -7.89
CA SER A 83 7.70 -2.01 -9.04
C SER A 83 8.40 -2.66 -10.22
N TYR A 84 7.67 -2.92 -11.30
CA TYR A 84 8.28 -3.31 -12.56
C TYR A 84 8.91 -2.07 -13.18
N MET A 85 10.23 -1.97 -13.11
CA MET A 85 11.00 -0.92 -13.79
C MET A 85 11.68 -1.56 -14.99
N GLU A 86 11.20 -1.26 -16.20
CA GLU A 86 11.90 -1.65 -17.42
C GLU A 86 13.25 -0.93 -17.44
N THR A 87 14.33 -1.68 -17.32
CA THR A 87 15.66 -1.17 -17.60
C THR A 87 15.86 -1.22 -19.11
N LEU A 88 15.73 -0.07 -19.79
CA LEU A 88 16.24 0.11 -21.15
C LEU A 88 17.77 0.00 -21.11
N LEU A 89 18.28 -1.22 -21.22
CA LEU A 89 19.69 -1.44 -21.50
C LEU A 89 19.89 -1.25 -23.00
N LEU A 90 20.52 -0.14 -23.38
CA LEU A 90 21.07 0.00 -24.73
C LEU A 90 22.21 -1.01 -24.83
N LEU A 91 21.98 -2.10 -25.55
CA LEU A 91 23.07 -2.97 -26.01
C LEU A 91 23.81 -2.17 -27.08
N ASP A 92 24.92 -1.56 -26.68
CA ASP A 92 25.96 -1.11 -27.61
C ASP A 92 26.67 -2.36 -28.18
N GLU A 93 26.99 -2.33 -29.46
CA GLU A 93 27.44 -3.48 -30.28
C GLU A 93 28.97 -3.67 -30.23
#